data_AF-A0A7J5ESY7-F1
#
_entry.id   AF-A0A7J5ESY7-F1
#
_cell.length_a   1.000
_cell.length_b   1.000
_cell.length_c   1.000
_cell.angle_alpha   90.00
_cell.angle_beta   90.00
_cell.angle_gamma   90.00
#
_symmetry.space_group_name_H-M   'P 1'
#
loop_
_entity.id
_entity.type
_entity.pdbx_description
1 polymer ?
#
loop_
_entity_poly.entity_id
_entity_poly.type
_entity_poly.pdbx_seq_one_letter_code
_entity_poly.pdbx_strand_id
1 'polypeptide(L)' 'MAELSPQSPLSIGEAEELLDGLPVVPVLSGSIEEMKRMRAQVLAAGIPVLMGCPPGAGKG' A
#
# COMPACT_ATOMS: atom_id res chain seq x y z
N MET A 1 0.72 -15.24 -21.51
CA MET A 1 0.13 -15.09 -20.17
C MET A 1 1.32 -15.04 -19.21
N ALA A 2 1.74 -13.85 -18.79
CA ALA A 2 3.01 -13.71 -18.06
C ALA A 2 2.85 -14.23 -16.63
N GLU A 3 3.68 -15.21 -16.26
CA GLU A 3 3.81 -15.70 -14.89
C GLU A 3 4.24 -14.55 -13.97
N LEU A 4 3.47 -14.32 -12.90
CA LEU A 4 3.85 -13.42 -11.82
C LEU A 4 4.87 -14.14 -10.95
N SER A 5 6.15 -13.99 -11.28
CA SER A 5 7.27 -14.41 -10.43
C SER A 5 7.11 -13.88 -9.00
N PRO A 6 7.62 -14.57 -7.95
CA PRO A 6 7.60 -14.07 -6.59
C PRO A 6 8.53 -12.86 -6.48
N GLN A 7 8.03 -11.69 -6.87
CA GLN A 7 8.79 -10.46 -6.82
C GLN A 7 9.04 -10.11 -5.36
N SER A 8 10.31 -9.87 -5.02
CA SER A 8 10.70 -9.23 -3.78
C SER A 8 9.80 -8.02 -3.51
N PRO A 9 9.44 -7.74 -2.24
CA PRO A 9 8.65 -6.56 -1.94
C PRO A 9 9.31 -5.32 -2.56
N LEU A 10 8.54 -4.52 -3.29
CA LEU A 10 9.02 -3.27 -3.87
C LEU A 10 9.64 -2.40 -2.79
N SER A 11 10.73 -1.71 -3.13
CA SER A 11 11.22 -0.59 -2.34
C SER A 11 10.19 0.55 -2.33
N ILE A 12 10.32 1.48 -1.38
CA ILE A 12 9.43 2.64 -1.30
C ILE A 12 9.46 3.45 -2.60
N GLY A 13 10.66 3.71 -3.15
CA GLY A 13 10.82 4.48 -4.38
C GLY A 13 10.17 3.81 -5.60
N GLU A 14 10.33 2.49 -5.75
CA GLU A 14 9.67 1.75 -6.83
C GLU A 14 8.14 1.77 -6.71
N ALA A 15 7.62 1.70 -5.48
CA ALA A 15 6.18 1.79 -5.23
C ALA A 15 5.63 3.20 -5.52
N GLU A 16 6.41 4.25 -5.19
CA GLU A 16 6.07 5.64 -5.52
C GLU A 16 6.06 5.87 -7.05
N GLU A 17 7.08 5.41 -7.78
CA GLU A 17 7.14 5.50 -9.24
C GLU A 17 5.98 4.75 -9.92
N LEU A 18 5.62 3.58 -9.40
CA LEU A 18 4.55 2.76 -9.98
C LEU A 18 3.15 3.35 -9.74
N LEU A 19 2.98 4.12 -8.68
CA LEU A 19 1.72 4.79 -8.34
C LEU A 19 1.63 6.21 -8.89
N ASP A 20 2.72 6.77 -9.40
CA ASP A 20 2.74 8.12 -9.96
C ASP A 20 1.75 8.25 -11.14
N GLY A 21 0.96 9.32 -11.12
CA GLY A 21 -0.09 9.58 -12.12
C GLY A 21 -1.29 8.63 -12.11
N LEU A 22 -1.34 7.61 -11.25
CA LEU A 22 -2.50 6.72 -11.13
C LEU A 22 -3.58 7.31 -10.21
N PRO A 23 -4.88 7.07 -10.49
CA PRO A 23 -5.96 7.44 -9.58
C PRO A 23 -5.89 6.60 -8.30
N VAL A 24 -5.34 7.19 -7.24
CA VAL A 24 -5.25 6.55 -5.92
C VAL A 24 -6.54 6.75 -5.11
N VAL A 25 -7.00 5.68 -4.47
CA VAL A 25 -8.14 5.74 -3.53
C VAL A 25 -7.59 5.74 -2.11
N PRO A 26 -7.76 6.82 -1.33
CA PRO A 26 -7.33 6.83 0.06
C PRO A 26 -8.25 5.91 0.87
N VAL A 27 -7.64 5.03 1.66
CA VAL A 27 -8.38 4.24 2.65
C VAL A 27 -7.91 4.63 4.04
N LEU A 28 -8.84 5.16 4.84
CA LEU A 28 -8.58 5.54 6.22
C LEU A 28 -8.89 4.38 7.14
N SER A 29 -8.06 4.21 8.16
CA SER A 29 -8.17 3.15 9.17
C SER A 29 -7.96 3.76 10.55
N GLY A 30 -8.73 3.29 11.54
CA GLY A 30 -8.66 3.79 12.91
C GLY A 30 -7.49 3.21 13.71
N SER A 31 -6.90 2.11 13.23
CA SER A 31 -5.80 1.42 13.91
C SER A 31 -4.70 0.95 12.94
N ILE A 32 -3.49 0.75 13.49
CA ILE A 32 -2.35 0.17 12.76
C ILE A 32 -2.62 -1.29 12.35
N GLU A 33 -3.33 -2.04 13.17
CA GLU A 33 -3.63 -3.45 12.89
C GLU A 33 -4.59 -3.62 11.71
N GLU A 34 -5.63 -2.79 11.63
CA GLU A 34 -6.51 -2.72 10.46
C GLU A 34 -5.75 -2.30 9.19
N MET A 35 -4.85 -1.32 9.30
CA MET A 35 -3.98 -0.91 8.19
C MET A 35 -3.15 -2.09 7.65
N LYS A 36 -2.48 -2.84 8.53
CA LYS A 36 -1.68 -4.00 8.14
C LYS A 36 -2.53 -5.10 7.49
N ARG A 37 -3.70 -5.40 8.07
CA ARG A 37 -4.63 -6.41 7.52
C ARG A 37 -5.08 -6.04 6.12
N MET A 38 -5.44 -4.77 5.91
CA MET A 38 -5.87 -4.28 4.62
C MET A 38 -4.74 -4.29 3.60
N ARG A 39 -3.53 -3.84 3.97
CA ARG A 39 -2.34 -3.95 3.12
C ARG A 39 -2.14 -5.39 2.63
N ALA A 40 -2.25 -6.37 3.52
CA ALA A 40 -2.10 -7.77 3.14
C ALA A 40 -3.17 -8.23 2.13
N GLN A 41 -4.43 -7.83 2.30
CA GLN A 41 -5.53 -8.17 1.38
C GLN A 41 -5.33 -7.54 -0.01
N VAL A 42 -4.93 -6.27 -0.05
CA VAL A 42 -4.72 -5.50 -1.28
C VAL A 42 -3.52 -6.07 -2.06
N LEU A 43 -2.42 -6.39 -1.37
CA LEU A 43 -1.27 -7.07 -1.98
C LEU A 43 -1.61 -8.48 -2.48
N ALA A 44 -2.40 -9.25 -1.73
CA ALA A 44 -2.85 -10.57 -2.19
C ALA A 44 -3.74 -10.50 -3.44
N ALA A 45 -4.42 -9.37 -3.66
CA ALA A 45 -5.18 -9.09 -4.88
C ALA A 45 -4.30 -8.55 -6.03
N GLY A 46 -2.99 -8.43 -5.84
CA GLY A 46 -2.06 -7.89 -6.85
C GLY A 46 -2.17 -6.37 -7.02
N ILE A 47 -2.78 -5.67 -6.07
CA ILE A 47 -2.97 -4.23 -6.14
C ILE A 47 -1.79 -3.55 -5.41
N PRO A 48 -1.05 -2.65 -6.08
CA PRO A 48 0.00 -1.86 -5.43
C PRO A 48 -0.61 -0.87 -4.44
N VAL A 49 0.00 -0.75 -3.27
CA VAL A 49 -0.51 0.11 -2.18
C VAL A 49 0.65 0.72 -1.40
N LEU A 50 0.53 2.02 -1.10
CA LEU A 50 1.38 2.70 -0.13
C LEU A 50 0.64 2.83 1.20
N MET A 51 1.37 2.65 2.29
CA MET A 51 0.87 2.98 3.63
C MET A 51 1.71 4.09 4.23
N GLY A 52 1.03 5.13 4.68
CA GLY A 52 1.63 6.24 5.41
C GLY A 52 0.74 6.64 6.57
N CYS A 53 1.36 7.11 7.65
CA CYS A 53 0.64 7.83 8.70
C CYS A 53 0.63 9.31 8.29
N PRO A 54 -0.53 9.93 8.03
CA PRO A 54 -0.55 11.35 7.72
C PRO A 54 0.04 12.14 8.89
N PRO A 55 0.82 13.21 8.62
CA PRO A 55 1.39 14.02 9.69
C PRO A 55 0.27 14.54 10.62
N GLY A 56 0.34 14.15 11.90
CA GLY A 56 -0.65 14.51 12.92
C GLY A 56 -1.55 13.38 13.41
N ALA A 57 -1.60 12.23 12.72
CA ALA A 57 -2.26 11.03 13.24
C ALA A 57 -1.40 10.42 14.36
N GLY A 58 -1.85 10.55 15.62
CA GLY A 58 -1.12 10.10 16.81
C GLY A 58 -1.05 11.12 17.95
N LYS A 59 -1.58 12.33 17.77
CA LYS A 59 -1.87 13.26 18.88
C LYS A 59 -3.30 13.04 19.36
N GLY A 60 -3.53 11.94 20.06
CA GLY A 60 -4.79 11.60 20.73
C GLY A 60 -4.49 10.78 21.96
#